data_AF-A0A965CIQ8-F1
#
_entry.id   AF-A0A965CIQ8-F1
#
_cell.length_a   1.000
_cell.length_b   1.000
_cell.length_c   1.000
_cell.angle_alpha   90.00
_cell.angle_beta   90.00
_cell.angle_gamma   90.00
#
_symmetry.space_group_name_H-M   'P 1'
#
loop_
_entity.id
_entity.type
_entity.pdbx_description
1 polymer ?
#
loop_
_entity_poly.entity_id
_entity_poly.type
_entity_poly.pdbx_seq_one_letter_code
_entity_poly.pdbx_strand_id
1 'polypeptide(L)'
;MEARLSRIHLVLSRIVAAVVLVGGVLAVALSSVEPALAVDGCSSGSMRTYTVTGRTFNLGYERSFDSIFNDRQIHQFTVVEFSSDGSNDASCTWTAPRGIRGSQLVVVGGGGAGGTIAGGGGGGGGVYINKLTPIVGNVSYDITVGRGGFAPDDPCGSSCNGGHGHSSSVTSGGQVVATAGGGGG
;
A
#
# COMPACT_ATOMS: atom_id res chain seq x y z
N MET A 1 26.98 52.27 21.36
CA MET A 1 27.14 52.16 19.90
C MET A 1 28.25 51.14 19.68
N GLU A 2 27.89 49.87 19.76
CA GLU A 2 27.50 48.97 18.65
C GLU A 2 28.73 48.30 18.01
N ALA A 3 28.79 46.98 18.22
CA ALA A 3 29.77 46.07 17.68
C ALA A 3 29.31 45.55 16.31
N ARG A 4 30.23 45.40 15.36
CA ARG A 4 30.07 44.50 14.21
C ARG A 4 31.37 43.77 13.96
N LEU A 5 31.39 42.47 14.26
CA LEU A 5 32.39 41.54 13.74
C LEU A 5 31.70 40.57 12.78
N SER A 6 32.23 40.54 11.56
CA SER A 6 31.72 39.83 10.39
C SER A 6 31.90 38.31 10.51
N ARG A 7 30.90 37.54 10.11
CA ARG A 7 30.92 36.07 10.03
C ARG A 7 31.77 35.60 8.86
N ILE A 8 32.74 34.74 9.13
CA ILE A 8 33.40 33.87 8.15
C ILE A 8 32.70 32.51 8.20
N HIS A 9 32.07 32.11 7.10
CA HIS A 9 31.63 30.73 6.86
C HIS A 9 32.72 30.01 6.07
N LEU A 10 33.25 28.90 6.59
CA LEU A 10 33.74 27.81 5.74
C LEU A 10 33.41 26.46 6.38
N VAL A 11 32.67 25.67 5.60
CA VAL A 11 32.13 24.35 5.89
C VAL A 11 33.20 23.29 5.73
N LEU A 12 33.36 22.38 6.68
CA LEU A 12 33.87 21.03 6.42
C LEU A 12 33.15 20.03 7.34
N SER A 13 32.14 19.36 6.77
CA SER A 13 31.44 18.23 7.37
C SER A 13 32.36 17.01 7.41
N ARG A 14 32.70 16.56 8.61
CA ARG A 14 33.15 15.19 8.87
C ARG A 14 32.29 14.64 10.01
N ILE A 15 31.57 13.56 9.70
CA ILE A 15 30.74 12.80 10.64
C ILE A 15 31.67 12.23 11.71
N VAL A 16 31.51 12.68 12.94
CA VAL A 16 32.14 12.08 14.13
C VAL A 16 31.00 11.62 15.03
N ALA A 17 30.90 10.31 15.23
CA ALA A 17 30.03 9.75 16.26
C ALA A 17 30.62 10.11 17.63
N ALA A 18 29.94 10.96 18.38
CA ALA A 18 30.33 11.31 19.74
C ALA A 18 29.53 10.46 20.72
N VAL A 19 30.22 9.54 21.41
CA VAL A 19 29.72 8.90 22.63
C VAL A 19 30.08 9.82 23.79
N VAL A 20 29.11 10.56 24.31
CA VAL A 20 29.28 11.36 25.55
C VAL A 20 28.64 10.58 26.69
N LEU A 21 29.48 10.02 27.56
CA LEU A 21 29.09 9.48 28.86
C LEU A 21 29.22 10.58 29.90
N VAL A 22 28.13 11.29 30.19
CA VAL A 22 28.02 12.14 31.39
C VAL A 22 26.68 11.80 32.05
N GLY A 23 26.75 11.31 33.28
CA GLY A 23 25.66 11.31 34.25
C GLY A 23 24.26 10.96 33.71
N GLY A 24 23.99 9.67 33.54
CA GLY A 24 22.65 9.13 33.83
C GLY A 24 21.46 9.65 33.02
N VAL A 25 21.58 9.82 31.71
CA VAL A 25 20.48 9.52 30.76
C VAL A 25 21.12 8.91 29.53
N LEU A 26 20.98 7.59 29.37
CA LEU A 26 21.36 6.91 28.13
C LEU A 26 20.34 7.29 27.07
N ALA A 27 20.55 8.41 26.38
CA ALA A 27 19.82 8.72 25.16
C ALA A 27 20.36 7.80 24.05
N VAL A 28 19.84 6.57 24.00
CA VAL A 28 19.97 5.74 22.81
C VAL A 28 19.23 6.52 21.73
N ALA A 29 19.98 7.13 20.81
CA ALA A 29 19.43 7.51 19.53
C ALA A 29 19.04 6.19 18.86
N LEU A 30 17.82 5.71 19.14
CA LEU A 30 17.19 4.73 18.28
C LEU A 30 17.30 5.34 16.90
N SER A 31 18.00 4.67 15.98
CA SER A 31 17.73 4.86 14.57
C SER A 31 16.22 4.73 14.46
N SER A 32 15.52 5.85 14.33
CA SER A 32 14.09 5.82 14.16
C SER A 32 13.92 5.02 12.88
N VAL A 33 13.45 3.78 13.01
CA VAL A 33 12.65 3.18 11.98
C VAL A 33 11.49 4.14 11.91
N GLU A 34 11.63 5.19 11.11
CA GLU A 34 10.54 6.11 10.86
C GLU A 34 9.41 5.17 10.45
N PRO A 35 8.27 5.17 11.18
CA PRO A 35 7.12 4.45 10.67
C PRO A 35 6.99 4.91 9.24
N ALA A 36 6.84 3.97 8.31
CA ALA A 36 6.69 4.28 6.90
C ALA A 36 5.43 5.11 6.72
N LEU A 37 5.52 6.41 7.03
CA LEU A 37 4.52 7.39 6.77
C LEU A 37 4.59 7.54 5.27
N ALA A 38 3.74 6.76 4.61
CA ALA A 38 3.39 6.93 3.22
C ALA A 38 3.26 8.43 2.95
N VAL A 39 4.14 8.96 2.12
CA VAL A 39 4.15 10.41 1.83
C VAL A 39 3.00 10.80 0.89
N ASP A 40 2.21 9.84 0.38
CA ASP A 40 1.17 10.13 -0.60
C ASP A 40 -0.15 9.40 -0.34
N GLY A 41 -1.25 10.02 -0.79
CA GLY A 41 -2.65 9.66 -0.51
C GLY A 41 -3.51 9.51 -1.76
N CYS A 42 -4.83 9.56 -1.58
CA CYS A 42 -5.81 9.28 -2.62
C CYS A 42 -6.53 10.55 -3.08
N SER A 43 -6.66 10.74 -4.40
CA SER A 43 -7.58 11.72 -4.97
C SER A 43 -9.03 11.21 -4.96
N SER A 44 -9.21 9.88 -4.99
CA SER A 44 -10.49 9.19 -4.80
C SER A 44 -10.27 7.87 -4.07
N GLY A 45 -11.26 7.41 -3.30
CA GLY A 45 -11.12 6.24 -2.45
C GLY A 45 -10.43 6.57 -1.12
N SER A 46 -9.83 5.55 -0.48
CA SER A 46 -9.19 5.71 0.82
C SER A 46 -7.87 4.96 0.92
N MET A 47 -7.01 5.45 1.80
CA MET A 47 -5.76 4.83 2.17
C MET A 47 -5.69 4.67 3.67
N ARG A 48 -5.23 3.51 4.12
CA ARG A 48 -4.98 3.25 5.54
C ARG A 48 -3.60 2.62 5.72
N THR A 49 -2.82 3.20 6.61
CA THR A 49 -1.53 2.63 7.04
C THR A 49 -1.64 2.20 8.48
N TYR A 50 -1.22 0.98 8.78
CA TYR A 50 -1.16 0.46 10.14
C TYR A 50 -0.03 -0.54 10.29
N THR A 51 0.24 -0.91 11.53
CA THR A 51 1.30 -1.86 11.86
C THR A 51 0.69 -3.15 12.39
N VAL A 52 1.22 -4.28 11.94
CA VAL A 52 0.91 -5.60 12.45
C VAL A 52 2.19 -6.26 12.96
N THR A 53 2.13 -6.87 14.14
CA THR A 53 3.25 -7.62 14.71
C THR A 53 2.98 -9.11 14.60
N GLY A 54 3.91 -9.87 14.02
CA GLY A 54 3.73 -11.30 13.78
C GLY A 54 5.06 -12.01 13.52
N ARG A 55 5.06 -13.34 13.64
CA ARG A 55 6.27 -14.16 13.38
C ARG A 55 6.52 -14.36 11.89
N THR A 56 5.43 -14.49 11.13
CA THR A 56 5.40 -14.65 9.68
C THR A 56 4.14 -13.95 9.19
N PHE A 57 4.26 -12.92 8.35
CA PHE A 57 3.06 -12.30 7.77
C PHE A 57 2.46 -13.27 6.75
N ASN A 58 1.25 -13.77 7.05
CA ASN A 58 0.47 -14.66 6.20
C ASN A 58 -0.95 -14.07 6.08
N LEU A 59 -1.31 -13.57 4.91
CA LEU A 59 -2.69 -13.16 4.62
C LEU A 59 -3.47 -14.38 4.10
N GLY A 60 -4.33 -14.98 4.94
CA GLY A 60 -5.46 -15.82 4.49
C GLY A 60 -5.22 -17.32 4.20
N TYR A 61 -6.34 -18.02 3.94
CA TYR A 61 -6.74 -19.40 4.29
C TYR A 61 -5.96 -20.59 3.70
N GLU A 62 -5.04 -20.40 2.75
CA GLU A 62 -4.33 -21.52 2.13
C GLU A 62 -2.97 -21.78 2.79
N ARG A 63 -2.75 -23.02 3.25
CA ARG A 63 -1.60 -23.45 4.08
C ARG A 63 -0.21 -23.36 3.40
N SER A 64 -0.09 -22.78 2.21
CA SER A 64 1.10 -22.91 1.35
C SER A 64 1.65 -21.59 0.81
N PHE A 65 1.71 -20.55 1.65
CA PHE A 65 2.42 -19.31 1.30
C PHE A 65 3.78 -19.21 2.00
N ASP A 66 4.78 -18.74 1.24
CA ASP A 66 6.14 -18.50 1.73
C ASP A 66 6.14 -17.26 2.62
N SER A 67 6.77 -17.36 3.78
CA SER A 67 6.86 -16.26 4.74
C SER A 67 7.84 -15.18 4.26
N ILE A 68 7.49 -13.90 4.47
CA ILE A 68 8.41 -12.77 4.18
C ILE A 68 9.74 -12.92 4.92
N PHE A 69 9.68 -13.44 6.15
CA PHE A 69 10.83 -13.84 6.95
C PHE A 69 10.65 -15.29 7.39
N ASN A 70 11.62 -16.15 7.05
CA ASN A 70 11.66 -17.54 7.49
C ASN A 70 12.56 -17.68 8.73
N ASP A 71 12.22 -16.96 9.78
CA ASP A 71 12.87 -17.08 11.08
C ASP A 71 11.82 -17.23 12.21
N ARG A 72 12.29 -17.38 13.45
CA ARG A 72 11.42 -17.51 14.63
C ARG A 72 11.22 -16.19 15.37
N GLN A 73 11.77 -15.09 14.85
CA GLN A 73 11.68 -13.79 15.48
C GLN A 73 10.31 -13.19 15.24
N ILE A 74 9.94 -12.28 16.14
CA ILE A 74 8.75 -11.46 15.96
C ILE A 74 9.15 -10.26 15.13
N HIS A 75 8.45 -10.06 14.03
CA HIS A 75 8.64 -8.93 13.12
C HIS A 75 7.47 -7.97 13.21
N GLN A 76 7.77 -6.72 12.92
CA GLN A 76 6.79 -5.65 12.79
C GLN A 76 6.64 -5.34 11.30
N PHE A 77 5.42 -5.50 10.79
CA PHE A 77 5.06 -5.25 9.40
C PHE A 77 4.26 -3.96 9.31
N THR A 78 4.60 -3.11 8.33
CA THR A 78 3.73 -2.01 7.94
C THR A 78 2.81 -2.49 6.83
N VAL A 79 1.50 -2.37 7.04
CA VAL A 79 0.48 -2.65 6.04
C VAL A 79 -0.06 -1.34 5.52
N VAL A 80 -0.11 -1.23 4.21
CA VAL A 80 -0.68 -0.08 3.49
C VAL A 80 -1.81 -0.60 2.63
N GLU A 81 -3.04 -0.22 2.96
CA GLU A 81 -4.26 -0.62 2.27
C GLU A 81 -4.82 0.55 1.47
N PHE A 82 -5.30 0.23 0.28
CA PHE A 82 -5.98 1.16 -0.63
C PHE A 82 -7.34 0.58 -0.98
N SER A 83 -8.38 1.39 -1.02
CA SER A 83 -9.73 0.95 -1.36
C SER A 83 -10.49 1.98 -2.19
N SER A 84 -11.36 1.48 -3.07
CA SER A 84 -12.42 2.26 -3.71
C SER A 84 -13.51 2.61 -2.68
N ASP A 85 -14.24 3.69 -2.95
CA ASP A 85 -15.45 4.09 -2.20
C ASP A 85 -16.71 3.30 -2.63
N GLY A 86 -16.57 2.37 -3.58
CA GLY A 86 -17.64 1.56 -4.15
C GLY A 86 -18.40 2.25 -5.29
N SER A 87 -18.28 3.57 -5.44
CA SER A 87 -18.92 4.35 -6.51
C SER A 87 -17.97 4.61 -7.69
N ASN A 88 -16.70 4.84 -7.38
CA ASN A 88 -15.66 5.19 -8.34
C ASN A 88 -14.39 4.38 -8.07
N ASP A 89 -13.58 4.23 -9.11
CA ASP A 89 -12.23 3.69 -8.92
C ASP A 89 -11.44 4.59 -7.96
N ALA A 90 -10.64 3.98 -7.08
CA ALA A 90 -9.67 4.72 -6.29
C ALA A 90 -8.49 5.10 -7.16
N SER A 91 -7.97 6.30 -6.98
CA SER A 91 -6.73 6.77 -7.58
C SER A 91 -5.86 7.31 -6.46
N CYS A 92 -4.78 6.59 -6.18
CA CYS A 92 -3.87 6.89 -5.08
C CYS A 92 -2.44 6.88 -5.58
N THR A 93 -1.59 7.62 -4.91
CA THR A 93 -0.15 7.55 -5.09
C THR A 93 0.47 7.10 -3.78
N TRP A 94 1.56 6.35 -3.87
CA TRP A 94 2.28 5.89 -2.69
C TRP A 94 3.77 5.79 -2.96
N THR A 95 4.54 6.52 -2.17
CA THR A 95 5.99 6.38 -2.16
C THR A 95 6.43 5.37 -1.10
N ALA A 96 7.05 4.28 -1.57
CA ALA A 96 7.55 3.22 -0.70
C ALA A 96 8.70 3.74 0.19
N PRO A 97 8.70 3.43 1.50
CA PRO A 97 9.75 3.87 2.42
C PRO A 97 11.14 3.32 2.04
N ARG A 98 12.19 3.99 2.51
CA ARG A 98 13.56 3.47 2.40
C ARG A 98 13.76 2.27 3.34
N GLY A 99 14.63 1.34 2.94
CA GLY A 99 15.06 0.24 3.80
C GLY A 99 14.08 -0.93 3.93
N ILE A 100 13.13 -1.09 3.00
CA ILE A 100 12.27 -2.28 2.91
C ILE A 100 13.15 -3.51 2.76
N ARG A 101 13.01 -4.46 3.69
CA ARG A 101 13.75 -5.75 3.69
C ARG A 101 13.00 -6.88 2.99
N GLY A 102 11.68 -6.73 2.84
CA GLY A 102 10.79 -7.68 2.19
C GLY A 102 9.40 -7.08 2.10
N SER A 103 8.65 -7.42 1.05
CA SER A 103 7.30 -6.92 0.82
C SER A 103 6.44 -7.99 0.16
N GLN A 104 5.17 -8.02 0.53
CA GLN A 104 4.14 -8.78 -0.16
C GLN A 104 3.16 -7.79 -0.80
N LEU A 105 2.72 -8.10 -2.02
CA LEU A 105 1.71 -7.31 -2.73
C LEU A 105 0.51 -8.20 -3.03
N VAL A 106 -0.68 -7.69 -2.69
CA VAL A 106 -1.97 -8.28 -3.07
C VAL A 106 -2.74 -7.20 -3.82
N VAL A 107 -3.23 -7.55 -5.02
CA VAL A 107 -4.10 -6.70 -5.83
C VAL A 107 -5.37 -7.47 -6.10
N VAL A 108 -6.52 -6.87 -5.81
CA VAL A 108 -7.84 -7.48 -5.99
C VAL A 108 -8.66 -6.56 -6.87
N GLY A 109 -9.18 -7.10 -7.98
CA GLY A 109 -10.12 -6.38 -8.84
C GLY A 109 -11.49 -6.24 -8.17
N GLY A 110 -12.27 -5.25 -8.58
CA GLY A 110 -13.66 -5.13 -8.14
C GLY A 110 -14.49 -6.33 -8.60
N GLY A 111 -15.37 -6.83 -7.74
CA GLY A 111 -16.35 -7.86 -8.13
C GLY A 111 -17.46 -7.26 -8.99
N GLY A 112 -18.08 -8.05 -9.86
CA GLY A 112 -19.29 -7.65 -10.58
C GLY A 112 -20.52 -7.73 -9.68
N ALA A 113 -21.54 -6.94 -10.02
CA ALA A 113 -22.83 -7.01 -9.35
C ALA A 113 -23.65 -8.18 -9.90
N GLY A 114 -24.59 -8.70 -9.10
CA GLY A 114 -25.65 -9.55 -9.63
C GLY A 114 -26.67 -8.73 -10.40
N GLY A 115 -27.27 -9.37 -11.40
CA GLY A 115 -28.44 -8.87 -12.08
C GLY A 115 -29.73 -9.04 -11.28
N THR A 116 -30.84 -8.60 -11.86
CA THR A 116 -32.21 -8.75 -11.31
C THR A 116 -33.12 -9.49 -12.31
N ILE A 117 -34.27 -9.97 -11.83
CA ILE A 117 -35.30 -10.72 -12.59
C ILE A 117 -34.77 -12.05 -13.14
N ALA A 118 -34.07 -12.00 -14.28
CA ALA A 118 -33.46 -13.13 -14.98
C ALA A 118 -31.95 -12.94 -15.20
N GLY A 119 -31.36 -11.88 -14.61
CA GLY A 119 -29.93 -11.60 -14.68
C GLY A 119 -29.11 -12.64 -13.92
N GLY A 120 -27.88 -12.84 -14.39
CA GLY A 120 -26.91 -13.75 -13.74
C GLY A 120 -26.42 -13.22 -12.39
N GLY A 121 -25.77 -14.09 -11.62
CA GLY A 121 -25.02 -13.66 -10.44
C GLY A 121 -23.73 -12.95 -10.82
N GLY A 122 -23.27 -12.04 -9.95
CA GLY A 122 -22.00 -11.34 -10.14
C GLY A 122 -20.78 -12.23 -9.88
N GLY A 123 -19.78 -12.11 -10.74
CA GLY A 123 -18.49 -12.77 -10.60
C GLY A 123 -17.57 -12.05 -9.62
N GLY A 124 -16.75 -12.82 -8.89
CA GLY A 124 -15.67 -12.25 -8.09
C GLY A 124 -14.62 -11.55 -8.94
N GLY A 125 -13.96 -10.54 -8.38
CA GLY A 125 -12.79 -9.93 -9.00
C GLY A 125 -11.59 -10.87 -9.01
N GLY A 126 -10.68 -10.66 -9.95
CA GLY A 126 -9.41 -11.36 -10.00
C GLY A 126 -8.54 -11.01 -8.79
N VAL A 127 -7.62 -11.91 -8.46
CA VAL A 127 -6.67 -11.73 -7.37
C VAL A 127 -5.26 -11.97 -7.90
N TYR A 128 -4.38 -11.00 -7.71
CA TYR A 128 -2.95 -11.13 -7.94
C TYR A 128 -2.23 -11.09 -6.59
N ILE A 129 -1.37 -12.09 -6.34
CA ILE A 129 -0.55 -12.16 -5.12
C ILE A 129 0.89 -12.39 -5.56
N ASN A 130 1.80 -11.50 -5.12
CA ASN A 130 3.24 -11.71 -5.29
C ASN A 130 3.93 -11.76 -3.94
N LYS A 131 4.71 -12.83 -3.74
CA LYS A 131 5.32 -13.23 -2.47
C LYS A 131 6.62 -12.48 -2.15
N LEU A 132 7.39 -12.08 -3.17
CA LEU A 132 8.73 -11.51 -2.97
C LEU A 132 9.00 -10.32 -3.92
N THR A 133 9.07 -9.14 -3.30
CA THR A 133 9.58 -7.83 -3.76
C THR A 133 9.43 -7.45 -5.24
N PRO A 134 8.22 -7.07 -5.70
CA PRO A 134 8.07 -6.09 -6.77
C PRO A 134 8.23 -4.64 -6.27
N ILE A 135 8.17 -4.40 -4.95
CA ILE A 135 8.25 -3.05 -4.36
C ILE A 135 9.70 -2.71 -4.00
N VAL A 136 10.24 -1.75 -4.72
CA VAL A 136 11.52 -1.10 -4.47
C VAL A 136 11.32 0.11 -3.55
N GLY A 137 12.16 0.26 -2.52
CA GLY A 137 12.10 1.40 -1.60
C GLY A 137 12.52 2.72 -2.26
N ASN A 138 11.98 3.84 -1.79
CA ASN A 138 12.15 5.18 -2.37
C ASN A 138 11.67 5.28 -3.84
N VAL A 139 10.70 4.45 -4.23
CA VAL A 139 10.02 4.50 -5.52
C VAL A 139 8.55 4.83 -5.28
N SER A 140 8.00 5.68 -6.16
CA SER A 140 6.58 6.02 -6.15
C SER A 140 5.79 5.09 -7.07
N TYR A 141 4.61 4.72 -6.59
CA TYR A 141 3.66 3.86 -7.29
C TYR A 141 2.34 4.60 -7.46
N ASP A 142 1.77 4.50 -8.66
CA ASP A 142 0.40 4.90 -8.93
C ASP A 142 -0.48 3.68 -8.75
N ILE A 143 -1.52 3.83 -7.93
CA ILE A 143 -2.39 2.75 -7.46
C ILE A 143 -3.80 3.06 -7.89
N THR A 144 -4.39 2.13 -8.65
CA THR A 144 -5.80 2.15 -9.01
C THR A 144 -6.50 0.97 -8.34
N VAL A 145 -7.56 1.24 -7.58
CA VAL A 145 -8.42 0.19 -7.04
C VAL A 145 -9.74 0.25 -7.79
N GLY A 146 -10.01 -0.79 -8.59
CA GLY A 146 -11.24 -0.91 -9.34
C GLY A 146 -12.44 -1.00 -8.42
N ARG A 147 -13.47 -0.20 -8.69
CA ARG A 147 -14.76 -0.30 -8.01
C ARG A 147 -15.47 -1.62 -8.32
N GLY A 148 -16.42 -1.97 -7.47
CA GLY A 148 -17.37 -3.05 -7.78
C GLY A 148 -18.34 -2.68 -8.89
N GLY A 149 -19.02 -3.67 -9.44
CA GLY A 149 -20.14 -3.50 -10.34
C GLY A 149 -21.36 -2.93 -9.63
N PHE A 150 -22.26 -2.30 -10.39
CA PHE A 150 -23.54 -1.81 -9.88
C PHE A 150 -24.68 -2.74 -10.29
N ALA A 151 -25.57 -3.02 -9.35
CA ALA A 151 -26.84 -3.64 -9.70
C ALA A 151 -27.70 -2.64 -10.50
N PRO A 152 -28.45 -3.10 -11.51
CA PRO A 152 -29.37 -2.23 -12.24
C PRO A 152 -30.53 -1.77 -11.34
N ASP A 153 -31.02 -0.56 -11.59
CA ASP A 153 -32.21 -0.01 -10.92
C ASP A 153 -33.49 -0.78 -11.29
N ASP A 154 -34.46 -0.84 -10.38
CA ASP A 154 -35.79 -1.43 -10.62
C ASP A 154 -36.81 -0.32 -10.95
N PRO A 155 -37.60 -0.40 -12.06
CA PRO A 155 -37.63 -1.48 -13.05
C PRO A 155 -36.60 -1.32 -14.16
N CYS A 156 -35.82 -2.37 -14.35
CA CYS A 156 -35.06 -2.62 -15.56
C CYS A 156 -35.84 -3.63 -16.43
N GLY A 157 -35.60 -3.66 -17.74
CA GLY A 157 -36.36 -4.48 -18.69
C GLY A 157 -36.20 -6.00 -18.51
N SER A 158 -36.44 -6.79 -19.57
CA SER A 158 -36.55 -8.26 -19.49
C SER A 158 -35.24 -9.06 -19.25
N SER A 159 -34.10 -8.40 -19.07
CA SER A 159 -32.81 -9.05 -18.78
C SER A 159 -31.83 -8.02 -18.22
N CYS A 160 -31.72 -7.94 -16.89
CA CYS A 160 -30.89 -6.93 -16.24
C CYS A 160 -29.66 -7.59 -15.64
N ASN A 161 -28.57 -7.67 -16.41
CA ASN A 161 -27.28 -8.09 -15.86
C ASN A 161 -26.72 -6.99 -14.94
N GLY A 162 -25.90 -7.39 -13.97
CA GLY A 162 -25.15 -6.46 -13.16
C GLY A 162 -24.04 -5.80 -13.96
N GLY A 163 -23.59 -4.65 -13.49
CA GLY A 163 -22.38 -4.01 -14.01
C GLY A 163 -21.15 -4.87 -13.71
N HIS A 164 -20.17 -4.82 -14.60
CA HIS A 164 -18.86 -5.43 -14.37
C HIS A 164 -18.10 -4.65 -13.29
N GLY A 165 -17.35 -5.37 -12.46
CA GLY A 165 -16.33 -4.78 -11.60
C GLY A 165 -15.16 -4.29 -12.44
N HIS A 166 -14.43 -3.31 -11.91
CA HIS A 166 -13.28 -2.72 -12.59
C HIS A 166 -11.97 -3.41 -12.17
N SER A 167 -10.95 -3.30 -13.02
CA SER A 167 -9.63 -3.86 -12.72
C SER A 167 -8.88 -2.98 -11.73
N SER A 168 -8.06 -3.60 -10.88
CA SER A 168 -7.13 -2.90 -9.98
C SER A 168 -5.71 -3.04 -10.50
N SER A 169 -4.87 -2.02 -10.30
CA SER A 169 -3.49 -2.05 -10.76
C SER A 169 -2.55 -1.25 -9.86
N VAL A 170 -1.27 -1.64 -9.92
CA VAL A 170 -0.14 -0.90 -9.37
C VAL A 170 0.84 -0.67 -10.50
N THR A 171 1.24 0.58 -10.70
CA THR A 171 2.19 0.96 -11.74
C THR A 171 3.32 1.82 -11.16
N SER A 172 4.47 1.84 -11.82
CA SER A 172 5.58 2.72 -11.47
C SER A 172 6.30 3.17 -12.73
N GLY A 173 6.50 4.48 -12.90
CA GLY A 173 7.11 5.04 -14.11
C GLY A 173 6.38 4.65 -15.40
N GLY A 174 5.06 4.45 -15.33
CA GLY A 174 4.22 4.02 -16.46
C GLY A 174 4.30 2.54 -16.81
N GLN A 175 5.01 1.71 -16.03
CA GLN A 175 5.05 0.25 -16.20
C GLN A 175 4.11 -0.45 -15.22
N VAL A 176 3.39 -1.48 -15.69
CA VAL A 176 2.50 -2.27 -14.84
C VAL A 176 3.32 -3.21 -13.97
N VAL A 177 3.25 -3.01 -12.66
CA VAL A 177 3.91 -3.84 -11.64
C VAL A 177 3.01 -5.02 -11.26
N ALA A 178 1.71 -4.76 -11.16
CA ALA A 178 0.69 -5.77 -10.86
C ALA A 178 -0.68 -5.34 -11.39
N THR A 179 -1.49 -6.30 -11.80
CA THR A 179 -2.87 -6.08 -12.23
C THR A 179 -3.75 -7.25 -11.79
N ALA A 180 -4.99 -6.95 -11.46
CA ALA A 180 -6.04 -7.93 -11.22
C ALA A 180 -7.32 -7.49 -11.94
N GLY A 181 -7.86 -8.38 -12.77
CA GLY A 181 -9.05 -8.10 -13.59
C GLY A 181 -10.32 -7.93 -12.75
N GLY A 182 -11.26 -7.12 -13.25
CA GLY A 182 -12.60 -7.01 -12.66
C GLY A 182 -13.49 -8.23 -12.94
N GLY A 183 -14.47 -8.46 -12.08
CA GLY A 183 -15.45 -9.54 -12.22
C GLY A 183 -16.57 -9.21 -13.21
N GLY A 184 -17.08 -10.22 -13.92
CA GLY A 184 -18.29 -10.10 -14.75
C GLY A 184 -19.54 -9.84 -13.89
N GLY A 185 -20.56 -9.21 -14.46
CA GLY A 185 -21.84 -8.90 -13.81
C GLY A 185 -23.01 -9.35 -14.67
#